data_AF-A0A452Y125-F1
#
_entry.id   AF-A0A452Y125-F1
#
_cell.length_a   1.000
_cell.length_b   1.000
_cell.length_c   1.000
_cell.angle_alpha   90.00
_cell.angle_beta   90.00
_cell.angle_gamma   90.00
#
_symmetry.space_group_name_H-M   'P 1'
#
loop_
_entity.id
_entity.type
_entity.pdbx_description
1 polymer ?
#
loop_
_entity_poly.entity_id
_entity_poly.type
_entity_poly.pdbx_seq_one_letter_code
_entity_poly.pdbx_strand_id
1 'polypeptide(L)'
;AAASAPVAVAFAALIDCCATPLARVADALAALSCEAARGGATAFDVPASGDGLSDKDEADVGADIKMLLLGSKLVGNGGDASAAMFAKVPAVNGALRESVRALHKKVRVELNAPVKLGKRDASGTGEGKEEALVVLATQLARSLNAMCKQSVARARFCAGSIAEAELREKLAGGVNVDDLKGMLDKVMVDSDAVSVLREVYNYLLKFRDFLAWEAAVAMAVIEMDSSIEKPQAGGKNEAGSSAEKAQAGGEKVKGDRKSKKKTLGKGTSAVLALLREHATDGKAVACVNSALIADWGIELSLLFDPKCPKLDSLVEKVKEIVESNEVGRLPKIPKGTRDFGREQMAIRERAFSIITSVFKMHGGVALDTPVFELRETLMGKYGEDSKLVYDLADQGGELCSLRYDLTVPFARYVAMNNISAIKRYQIAKVYRRDNPSKGRYREFYQCDFDIAGVYEPMEPDFEVVKVLTELLDKLDIGVYEIKLNHRKLLDGMLEICGVPAEKFRTVCSSIDKLDKLTFEEVKKELVSIQTPFFAFIC
;
A
#
# COMPACT_ATOMS: atom_id res chain seq x y z
N ALA A 1 -20.45 -3.37 -33.60
CA ALA A 1 -19.63 -2.26 -33.06
C ALA A 1 -20.45 -1.30 -32.17
N ALA A 2 -21.56 -0.69 -32.62
CA ALA A 2 -22.31 0.26 -31.76
C ALA A 2 -23.11 -0.38 -30.60
N ALA A 3 -23.47 -1.67 -30.71
CA ALA A 3 -24.20 -2.41 -29.68
C ALA A 3 -23.33 -3.20 -28.69
N SER A 4 -22.00 -3.26 -28.88
CA SER A 4 -21.10 -4.07 -28.02
C SER A 4 -20.68 -3.34 -26.75
N ALA A 5 -20.45 -2.02 -26.81
CA ALA A 5 -19.89 -1.27 -25.68
C ALA A 5 -20.78 -1.28 -24.40
N PRO A 6 -22.12 -1.06 -24.47
CA PRO A 6 -22.96 -1.17 -23.27
C PRO A 6 -23.00 -2.59 -22.68
N VAL A 7 -22.94 -3.61 -23.54
CA VAL A 7 -22.92 -5.02 -23.13
C VAL A 7 -21.60 -5.36 -22.44
N ALA A 8 -20.47 -4.89 -22.97
CA ALA A 8 -19.16 -5.05 -22.35
C ALA A 8 -19.11 -4.38 -20.97
N VAL A 9 -19.61 -3.14 -20.84
CA VAL A 9 -19.70 -2.46 -19.54
C VAL A 9 -20.59 -3.22 -18.56
N ALA A 10 -21.71 -3.79 -19.02
CA ALA A 10 -22.59 -4.60 -18.17
C ALA A 10 -21.90 -5.88 -17.66
N PHE A 11 -21.17 -6.61 -18.52
CA PHE A 11 -20.37 -7.75 -18.07
C PHE A 11 -19.26 -7.33 -17.11
N ALA A 12 -18.56 -6.23 -17.38
CA ALA A 12 -17.52 -5.71 -16.50
C ALA A 12 -18.09 -5.33 -15.11
N ALA A 13 -19.31 -4.78 -15.05
CA ALA A 13 -20.01 -4.50 -13.80
C ALA A 13 -20.40 -5.77 -13.03
N LEU A 14 -20.83 -6.83 -13.72
CA LEU A 14 -21.07 -8.13 -13.10
C LEU A 14 -19.77 -8.71 -12.53
N ILE A 15 -18.67 -8.66 -13.29
CA ILE A 15 -17.34 -9.11 -12.84
C ILE A 15 -16.91 -8.34 -11.60
N ASP A 16 -17.03 -7.01 -11.60
CA ASP A 16 -16.68 -6.14 -10.46
C ASP A 16 -17.49 -6.48 -9.20
N CYS A 17 -18.82 -6.62 -9.36
CA CYS A 17 -19.75 -7.00 -8.31
C CYS A 17 -19.42 -8.39 -7.72
N CYS A 18 -18.96 -9.33 -8.54
CA CYS A 18 -18.55 -10.66 -8.09
C CYS A 18 -17.16 -10.68 -7.44
N ALA A 19 -16.17 -10.05 -8.07
CA ALA A 19 -14.77 -10.18 -7.67
C ALA A 19 -14.46 -9.45 -6.36
N THR A 20 -15.12 -8.31 -6.12
CA THR A 20 -14.90 -7.49 -4.92
C THR A 20 -15.16 -8.23 -3.60
N PRO A 21 -16.35 -8.83 -3.37
CA PRO A 21 -16.60 -9.61 -2.16
C PRO A 21 -15.76 -10.90 -2.12
N LEU A 22 -15.58 -11.59 -3.25
CA LEU A 22 -14.80 -12.82 -3.30
C LEU A 22 -13.32 -12.63 -2.95
N ALA A 23 -12.72 -11.48 -3.27
CA ALA A 23 -11.36 -11.16 -2.85
C ALA A 23 -11.23 -11.14 -1.31
N ARG A 24 -12.21 -10.55 -0.61
CA ARG A 24 -12.23 -10.51 0.87
C ARG A 24 -12.48 -11.89 1.47
N VAL A 25 -13.38 -12.66 0.87
CA VAL A 25 -13.61 -14.06 1.26
C VAL A 25 -12.34 -14.88 1.07
N ALA A 26 -11.60 -14.69 -0.02
CA ALA A 26 -10.37 -15.44 -0.29
C ALA A 26 -9.28 -15.18 0.77
N ASP A 27 -9.15 -13.95 1.28
CA ASP A 27 -8.24 -13.65 2.40
C ASP A 27 -8.69 -14.32 3.69
N ALA A 28 -10.00 -14.29 3.97
CA ALA A 28 -10.58 -14.95 5.13
C ALA A 28 -10.39 -16.47 5.13
N LEU A 29 -10.56 -17.09 3.96
CA LEU A 29 -10.35 -18.52 3.78
C LEU A 29 -8.87 -18.90 3.81
N ALA A 30 -7.97 -18.06 3.29
CA ALA A 30 -6.54 -18.28 3.43
C ALA A 30 -6.09 -18.24 4.90
N ALA A 31 -6.69 -17.38 5.73
CA ALA A 31 -6.46 -17.37 7.18
C ALA A 31 -7.00 -18.67 7.84
N LEU A 32 -8.23 -19.08 7.51
CA LEU A 32 -8.85 -20.29 8.05
C LEU A 32 -8.07 -21.56 7.67
N SER A 33 -7.66 -21.69 6.40
CA SER A 33 -6.85 -22.81 5.94
C SER A 33 -5.44 -22.77 6.54
N CYS A 34 -4.88 -21.59 6.83
CA CYS A 34 -3.64 -21.46 7.60
C CYS A 34 -3.74 -22.07 8.99
N GLU A 35 -4.84 -21.84 9.70
CA GLU A 35 -5.06 -22.46 11.01
C GLU A 35 -5.28 -23.97 10.92
N ALA A 36 -6.09 -24.42 9.97
CA ALA A 36 -6.34 -25.85 9.72
C ALA A 36 -5.02 -26.60 9.43
N ALA A 37 -4.15 -25.99 8.63
CA ALA A 37 -2.83 -26.51 8.27
C ALA A 37 -1.73 -26.24 9.32
N ARG A 38 -2.03 -25.52 10.40
CA ARG A 38 -1.07 -25.06 11.42
C ARG A 38 0.11 -24.26 10.83
N GLY A 39 -0.15 -23.48 9.79
CA GLY A 39 0.85 -22.64 9.10
C GLY A 39 1.50 -21.61 10.02
N GLY A 40 2.59 -20.97 9.57
CA GLY A 40 3.29 -19.95 10.36
C GLY A 40 2.74 -18.55 10.14
N ALA A 41 2.48 -17.80 11.22
CA ALA A 41 2.00 -16.41 11.16
C ALA A 41 3.02 -15.47 10.48
N THR A 42 4.30 -15.83 10.55
CA THR A 42 5.40 -15.07 9.97
C THR A 42 5.35 -14.99 8.44
N ALA A 43 4.62 -15.90 7.80
CA ALA A 43 4.35 -15.84 6.36
C ALA A 43 3.60 -14.55 5.95
N PHE A 44 2.99 -13.85 6.91
CA PHE A 44 2.22 -12.62 6.69
C PHE A 44 2.93 -11.37 7.24
N ASP A 45 4.20 -11.48 7.66
CA ASP A 45 5.03 -10.34 8.09
C ASP A 45 5.57 -9.58 6.89
N VAL A 46 4.68 -8.92 6.15
CA VAL A 46 5.04 -8.08 5.02
C VAL A 46 5.41 -6.67 5.52
N PRO A 47 6.56 -6.11 5.13
CA PRO A 47 6.92 -4.72 5.43
C PRO A 47 5.85 -3.73 4.96
N ALA A 48 5.72 -2.58 5.63
CA ALA A 48 4.75 -1.58 5.21
C ALA A 48 5.18 -0.90 3.90
N SER A 49 4.26 -0.76 2.94
CA SER A 49 4.51 -0.09 1.67
C SER A 49 5.01 1.35 1.89
N GLY A 50 6.13 1.72 1.27
CA GLY A 50 6.71 3.07 1.34
C GLY A 50 8.23 3.13 1.51
N ASP A 51 8.88 1.97 1.65
CA ASP A 51 10.32 1.74 1.60
C ASP A 51 10.81 1.16 0.25
N GLY A 52 9.89 0.81 -0.66
CA GLY A 52 10.19 0.20 -1.95
C GLY A 52 10.45 -1.31 -1.89
N LEU A 53 10.19 -1.95 -0.75
CA LEU A 53 10.44 -3.38 -0.53
C LEU A 53 9.17 -4.24 -0.56
N SER A 54 7.99 -3.63 -0.49
CA SER A 54 6.70 -4.33 -0.56
C SER A 54 5.65 -3.51 -1.32
N ASP A 55 4.76 -4.23 -2.00
CA ASP A 55 3.56 -3.65 -2.60
C ASP A 55 2.50 -3.32 -1.50
N LYS A 56 1.66 -2.32 -1.77
CA LYS A 56 0.61 -1.91 -0.82
C LYS A 56 -0.42 -3.01 -0.62
N ASP A 57 -0.95 -3.58 -1.70
CA ASP A 57 -1.98 -4.61 -1.63
C ASP A 57 -1.44 -5.89 -0.97
N GLU A 58 -0.19 -6.24 -1.24
CA GLU A 58 0.52 -7.33 -0.54
C GLU A 58 0.62 -7.08 0.98
N ALA A 59 1.05 -5.88 1.38
CA ALA A 59 1.18 -5.51 2.79
C ALA A 59 -0.18 -5.46 3.51
N ASP A 60 -1.22 -4.97 2.83
CA ASP A 60 -2.59 -4.91 3.35
C ASP A 60 -3.14 -6.33 3.55
N VAL A 61 -2.92 -7.27 2.62
CA VAL A 61 -3.30 -8.68 2.80
C VAL A 61 -2.60 -9.30 4.02
N GLY A 62 -1.28 -9.12 4.13
CA GLY A 62 -0.52 -9.64 5.26
C GLY A 62 -1.05 -9.13 6.60
N ALA A 63 -1.33 -7.83 6.68
CA ALA A 63 -1.92 -7.21 7.87
C ALA A 63 -3.32 -7.76 8.19
N ASP A 64 -4.20 -7.87 7.19
CA ASP A 64 -5.58 -8.33 7.37
C ASP A 64 -5.62 -9.80 7.82
N ILE A 65 -4.82 -10.68 7.22
CA ILE A 65 -4.76 -12.09 7.61
C ILE A 65 -4.23 -12.26 9.03
N LYS A 66 -3.18 -11.51 9.42
CA LYS A 66 -2.70 -11.52 10.82
C LYS A 66 -3.80 -11.14 11.81
N MET A 67 -4.72 -10.27 11.40
CA MET A 67 -5.85 -9.90 12.23
C MET A 67 -6.89 -11.00 12.40
N LEU A 68 -7.17 -11.72 11.34
CA LEU A 68 -8.04 -12.88 11.42
C LEU A 68 -7.45 -13.97 12.33
N LEU A 69 -6.13 -14.14 12.30
CA LEU A 69 -5.38 -15.11 13.10
C LEU A 69 -5.11 -14.68 14.55
N LEU A 70 -5.47 -13.45 14.94
CA LEU A 70 -5.13 -12.90 16.25
C LEU A 70 -5.70 -13.76 17.39
N GLY A 71 -4.83 -14.21 18.30
CA GLY A 71 -5.19 -15.06 19.44
C GLY A 71 -5.19 -16.57 19.17
N SER A 72 -4.85 -16.99 17.94
CA SER A 72 -4.71 -18.40 17.60
C SER A 72 -3.60 -19.09 18.40
N LYS A 73 -3.86 -20.34 18.81
CA LYS A 73 -2.86 -21.28 19.34
C LYS A 73 -2.57 -22.44 18.39
N LEU A 74 -3.09 -22.40 17.16
CA LEU A 74 -2.90 -23.44 16.15
C LEU A 74 -1.74 -23.12 15.21
N VAL A 75 -1.61 -21.85 14.85
CA VAL A 75 -0.58 -21.30 13.96
C VAL A 75 0.82 -21.47 14.56
N GLY A 76 1.82 -21.79 13.74
CA GLY A 76 3.23 -21.95 14.12
C GLY A 76 3.67 -23.38 14.44
N ASN A 77 2.77 -24.36 14.34
CA ASN A 77 3.02 -25.76 14.74
C ASN A 77 3.13 -26.76 13.57
N GLY A 78 3.06 -26.31 12.32
CA GLY A 78 3.00 -27.15 11.11
C GLY A 78 4.34 -27.40 10.40
N GLY A 79 5.46 -26.89 10.92
CA GLY A 79 6.80 -27.04 10.31
C GLY A 79 6.99 -26.31 8.98
N ASP A 80 8.14 -26.54 8.34
CA ASP A 80 8.60 -25.79 7.16
C ASP A 80 7.70 -25.96 5.92
N ALA A 81 7.16 -27.16 5.72
CA ALA A 81 6.26 -27.44 4.60
C ALA A 81 4.96 -26.63 4.68
N SER A 82 4.42 -26.46 5.89
CA SER A 82 3.24 -25.62 6.12
C SER A 82 3.60 -24.14 5.95
N ALA A 83 4.73 -23.68 6.48
CA ALA A 83 5.20 -22.31 6.28
C ALA A 83 5.36 -21.95 4.78
N ALA A 84 5.96 -22.84 3.97
CA ALA A 84 6.14 -22.64 2.54
C ALA A 84 4.80 -22.56 1.77
N MET A 85 3.77 -23.28 2.21
CA MET A 85 2.44 -23.25 1.59
C MET A 85 1.78 -21.87 1.69
N PHE A 86 1.96 -21.18 2.83
CA PHE A 86 1.34 -19.88 3.09
C PHE A 86 2.23 -18.68 2.73
N ALA A 87 3.54 -18.87 2.52
CA ALA A 87 4.47 -17.79 2.16
C ALA A 87 4.09 -17.02 0.88
N LYS A 88 3.39 -17.66 -0.07
CA LYS A 88 2.96 -17.02 -1.32
C LYS A 88 1.63 -16.25 -1.19
N VAL A 89 0.90 -16.41 -0.08
CA VAL A 89 -0.45 -15.85 0.09
C VAL A 89 -0.45 -14.33 -0.04
N PRO A 90 0.42 -13.55 0.66
CA PRO A 90 0.37 -12.10 0.54
C PRO A 90 0.52 -11.62 -0.91
N ALA A 91 1.50 -12.14 -1.63
CA ALA A 91 1.80 -11.72 -3.00
C ALA A 91 0.66 -12.06 -3.99
N VAL A 92 0.12 -13.29 -3.93
CA VAL A 92 -0.91 -13.73 -4.88
C VAL A 92 -2.27 -13.10 -4.59
N ASN A 93 -2.68 -13.04 -3.31
CA ASN A 93 -3.90 -12.37 -2.91
C ASN A 93 -3.79 -10.84 -3.13
N GLY A 94 -2.61 -10.25 -2.91
CA GLY A 94 -2.33 -8.84 -3.19
C GLY A 94 -2.53 -8.51 -4.67
N ALA A 95 -1.97 -9.32 -5.57
CA ALA A 95 -2.18 -9.18 -7.02
C ALA A 95 -3.67 -9.30 -7.42
N LEU A 96 -4.46 -10.14 -6.75
CA LEU A 96 -5.92 -10.19 -6.94
C LEU A 96 -6.56 -8.87 -6.50
N ARG A 97 -6.28 -8.38 -5.29
CA ARG A 97 -6.84 -7.11 -4.77
C ARG A 97 -6.51 -5.93 -5.69
N GLU A 98 -5.27 -5.84 -6.16
CA GLU A 98 -4.83 -4.82 -7.11
C GLU A 98 -5.64 -4.90 -8.42
N SER A 99 -5.76 -6.11 -9.00
CA SER A 99 -6.49 -6.33 -10.25
C SER A 99 -7.98 -5.98 -10.12
N VAL A 100 -8.60 -6.37 -9.00
CA VAL A 100 -10.01 -6.03 -8.69
C VAL A 100 -10.18 -4.52 -8.53
N ARG A 101 -9.29 -3.86 -7.78
CA ARG A 101 -9.31 -2.41 -7.56
C ARG A 101 -9.17 -1.63 -8.87
N ALA A 102 -8.26 -2.06 -9.75
CA ALA A 102 -8.04 -1.43 -11.04
C ALA A 102 -9.29 -1.55 -11.93
N LEU A 103 -9.91 -2.74 -11.99
CA LEU A 103 -11.16 -2.95 -12.71
C LEU A 103 -12.30 -2.12 -12.12
N HIS A 104 -12.47 -2.12 -10.80
CA HIS A 104 -13.50 -1.35 -10.09
C HIS A 104 -13.44 0.14 -10.42
N LYS A 105 -12.24 0.74 -10.37
CA LYS A 105 -12.03 2.16 -10.72
C LYS A 105 -12.52 2.43 -12.14
N LYS A 106 -12.19 1.57 -13.10
CA LYS A 106 -12.57 1.75 -14.50
C LYS A 106 -14.06 1.54 -14.74
N VAL A 107 -14.63 0.48 -14.20
CA VAL A 107 -16.06 0.16 -14.32
C VAL A 107 -16.93 1.28 -13.76
N ARG A 108 -16.59 1.85 -12.60
CA ARG A 108 -17.34 2.99 -12.04
C ARG A 108 -17.33 4.22 -12.93
N VAL A 109 -16.21 4.51 -13.59
CA VAL A 109 -16.15 5.63 -14.55
C VAL A 109 -17.04 5.36 -15.75
N GLU A 110 -17.00 4.14 -16.31
CA GLU A 110 -17.79 3.81 -17.51
C GLU A 110 -19.30 3.69 -17.22
N LEU A 111 -19.71 3.21 -16.04
CA LEU A 111 -21.11 3.18 -15.63
C LEU A 111 -21.73 4.58 -15.48
N ASN A 112 -20.92 5.58 -15.11
CA ASN A 112 -21.35 6.97 -14.97
C ASN A 112 -21.14 7.79 -16.26
N ALA A 113 -20.57 7.20 -17.31
CA ALA A 113 -20.35 7.89 -18.57
C ALA A 113 -21.67 8.03 -19.36
N PRO A 114 -21.91 9.19 -20.03
CA PRO A 114 -23.12 9.37 -20.82
C PRO A 114 -23.13 8.40 -22.02
N VAL A 115 -24.18 7.58 -22.13
CA VAL A 115 -24.39 6.67 -23.25
C VAL A 115 -24.80 7.50 -24.48
N LYS A 116 -23.87 7.75 -25.41
CA LYS A 116 -24.19 8.40 -26.70
C LYS A 116 -24.96 7.40 -27.59
N LEU A 117 -26.29 7.42 -27.52
CA LEU A 117 -27.18 6.72 -28.44
C LEU A 117 -27.31 7.55 -29.75
N GLY A 118 -26.31 7.48 -30.63
CA GLY A 118 -26.35 8.21 -31.92
C GLY A 118 -25.08 8.02 -32.76
N LYS A 119 -25.18 8.26 -34.09
CA LYS A 119 -24.04 8.20 -35.03
C LYS A 119 -22.86 9.00 -34.46
N ARG A 120 -21.66 8.41 -34.50
CA ARG A 120 -20.43 9.03 -34.01
C ARG A 120 -20.22 10.39 -34.70
N ASP A 121 -20.53 11.47 -34.00
CA ASP A 121 -19.92 12.76 -34.32
C ASP A 121 -18.43 12.65 -34.01
N ALA A 122 -17.60 13.17 -34.92
CA ALA A 122 -16.14 13.10 -34.93
C ALA A 122 -15.45 13.92 -33.80
N SER A 123 -16.01 13.91 -32.59
CA SER A 123 -15.38 14.39 -31.36
C SER A 123 -14.97 13.18 -30.48
N GLY A 124 -13.80 12.63 -30.81
CA GLY A 124 -13.27 11.35 -30.31
C GLY A 124 -12.88 11.34 -28.82
N THR A 125 -13.85 11.12 -27.93
CA THR A 125 -13.62 10.93 -26.48
C THR A 125 -14.01 9.52 -25.99
N GLY A 126 -14.07 8.52 -26.87
CA GLY A 126 -14.54 7.17 -26.54
C GLY A 126 -13.83 5.98 -27.21
N GLU A 127 -12.87 6.20 -28.10
CA GLU A 127 -12.10 5.11 -28.73
C GLU A 127 -11.11 4.51 -27.71
N GLY A 128 -10.99 3.18 -27.65
CA GLY A 128 -10.06 2.44 -26.75
C GLY A 128 -10.56 2.14 -25.34
N LYS A 129 -11.76 2.60 -24.93
CA LYS A 129 -12.30 2.32 -23.58
C LYS A 129 -12.65 0.85 -23.35
N GLU A 130 -13.22 0.21 -24.38
CA GLU A 130 -13.55 -1.22 -24.37
C GLU A 130 -12.29 -2.08 -24.32
N GLU A 131 -11.24 -1.69 -25.06
CA GLU A 131 -9.92 -2.32 -24.99
C GLU A 131 -9.30 -2.20 -23.60
N ALA A 132 -9.40 -1.04 -22.96
CA ALA A 132 -8.92 -0.85 -21.58
C ALA A 132 -9.65 -1.76 -20.58
N LEU A 133 -10.96 -1.99 -20.74
CA LEU A 133 -11.72 -2.94 -19.92
C LEU A 133 -11.24 -4.38 -20.15
N VAL A 134 -11.00 -4.77 -21.40
CA VAL A 134 -10.47 -6.09 -21.75
C VAL A 134 -9.11 -6.30 -21.12
N VAL A 135 -8.19 -5.33 -21.19
CA VAL A 135 -6.87 -5.42 -20.55
C VAL A 135 -6.98 -5.69 -19.05
N LEU A 136 -7.83 -4.93 -18.34
CA LEU A 136 -8.03 -5.10 -16.90
C LEU A 136 -8.71 -6.43 -16.55
N ALA A 137 -9.69 -6.87 -17.35
CA ALA A 137 -10.36 -8.15 -17.16
C ALA A 137 -9.41 -9.34 -17.40
N THR A 138 -8.54 -9.25 -18.41
CA THR A 138 -7.51 -10.25 -18.72
C THR A 138 -6.45 -10.31 -17.61
N GLN A 139 -6.07 -9.17 -17.02
CA GLN A 139 -5.22 -9.13 -15.84
C GLN A 139 -5.88 -9.83 -14.65
N LEU A 140 -7.17 -9.53 -14.39
CA LEU A 140 -7.94 -10.20 -13.36
C LEU A 140 -8.01 -11.71 -13.59
N ALA A 141 -8.20 -12.19 -14.82
CA ALA A 141 -8.22 -13.61 -15.14
C ALA A 141 -6.90 -14.33 -14.80
N ARG A 142 -5.75 -13.68 -15.01
CA ARG A 142 -4.45 -14.23 -14.60
C ARG A 142 -4.33 -14.33 -13.08
N SER A 143 -4.78 -13.30 -12.37
CA SER A 143 -4.81 -13.30 -10.90
C SER A 143 -5.76 -14.37 -10.36
N LEU A 144 -6.94 -14.54 -10.96
CA LEU A 144 -7.89 -15.61 -10.62
C LEU A 144 -7.29 -17.01 -10.85
N ASN A 145 -6.61 -17.24 -11.97
CA ASN A 145 -5.91 -18.50 -12.23
C ASN A 145 -4.88 -18.84 -11.15
N ALA A 146 -4.07 -17.86 -10.72
CA ALA A 146 -3.11 -18.05 -9.64
C ALA A 146 -3.82 -18.36 -8.30
N MET A 147 -4.90 -17.63 -8.01
CA MET A 147 -5.72 -17.81 -6.80
C MET A 147 -6.40 -19.17 -6.75
N CYS A 148 -7.01 -19.65 -7.84
CA CYS A 148 -7.62 -20.97 -7.91
C CYS A 148 -6.59 -22.07 -7.64
N LYS A 149 -5.42 -22.01 -8.28
CA LYS A 149 -4.32 -22.97 -8.07
C LYS A 149 -3.86 -22.98 -6.62
N GLN A 150 -3.72 -21.80 -6.01
CA GLN A 150 -3.27 -21.70 -4.63
C GLN A 150 -4.34 -22.15 -3.63
N SER A 151 -5.60 -21.81 -3.85
CA SER A 151 -6.74 -22.26 -3.04
C SER A 151 -6.83 -23.79 -3.01
N VAL A 152 -6.72 -24.44 -4.18
CA VAL A 152 -6.68 -25.91 -4.27
C VAL A 152 -5.45 -26.49 -3.58
N ALA A 153 -4.27 -25.86 -3.73
CA ALA A 153 -3.05 -26.33 -3.07
C ALA A 153 -3.19 -26.28 -1.54
N ARG A 154 -3.76 -25.21 -0.99
CA ARG A 154 -4.05 -25.08 0.45
C ARG A 154 -5.08 -26.12 0.91
N ALA A 155 -6.15 -26.33 0.14
CA ALA A 155 -7.17 -27.34 0.45
C ALA A 155 -6.56 -28.76 0.49
N ARG A 156 -5.79 -29.14 -0.54
CA ARG A 156 -5.10 -30.44 -0.60
C ARG A 156 -4.11 -30.61 0.55
N PHE A 157 -3.38 -29.56 0.91
CA PHE A 157 -2.46 -29.58 2.04
C PHE A 157 -3.20 -29.80 3.38
N CYS A 158 -4.33 -29.10 3.59
CA CYS A 158 -5.19 -29.30 4.76
C CYS A 158 -5.70 -30.74 4.82
N ALA A 159 -6.22 -31.26 3.71
CA ALA A 159 -6.71 -32.64 3.62
C ALA A 159 -5.63 -33.68 3.99
N GLY A 160 -4.36 -33.41 3.67
CA GLY A 160 -3.21 -34.25 4.06
C GLY A 160 -3.08 -34.50 5.57
N SER A 161 -3.65 -33.63 6.41
CA SER A 161 -3.64 -33.77 7.87
C SER A 161 -4.71 -34.72 8.41
N ILE A 162 -5.64 -35.20 7.57
CA ILE A 162 -6.70 -36.13 7.96
C ILE A 162 -6.11 -37.53 8.15
N ALA A 163 -6.42 -38.18 9.28
CA ALA A 163 -5.90 -39.50 9.63
C ALA A 163 -6.46 -40.64 8.75
N GLU A 164 -7.73 -40.55 8.36
CA GLU A 164 -8.41 -41.54 7.52
C GLU A 164 -7.91 -41.49 6.08
N ALA A 165 -7.27 -42.58 5.63
CA ALA A 165 -6.60 -42.63 4.32
C ALA A 165 -7.57 -42.51 3.14
N GLU A 166 -8.71 -43.20 3.19
CA GLU A 166 -9.71 -43.19 2.12
C GLU A 166 -10.31 -41.78 1.92
N LEU A 167 -10.62 -41.10 3.04
CA LEU A 167 -11.11 -39.73 2.98
C LEU A 167 -10.05 -38.76 2.46
N ARG A 168 -8.80 -38.91 2.90
CA ARG A 168 -7.68 -38.09 2.43
C ARG A 168 -7.50 -38.18 0.91
N GLU A 169 -7.55 -39.39 0.35
CA GLU A 169 -7.40 -39.63 -1.08
C GLU A 169 -8.55 -39.00 -1.88
N LYS A 170 -9.80 -39.19 -1.43
CA LYS A 170 -10.98 -38.57 -2.06
C LYS A 170 -10.91 -37.04 -2.06
N LEU A 171 -10.46 -36.44 -0.95
CA LEU A 171 -10.34 -34.98 -0.84
C LEU A 171 -9.17 -34.41 -1.65
N ALA A 172 -8.07 -35.16 -1.79
CA ALA A 172 -6.95 -34.75 -2.64
C ALA A 172 -7.32 -34.72 -4.13
N GLY A 173 -8.17 -35.66 -4.58
CA GLY A 173 -8.66 -35.77 -5.95
C GLY A 173 -9.96 -35.00 -6.24
N GLY A 174 -10.60 -34.40 -5.23
CA GLY A 174 -11.98 -33.88 -5.33
C GLY A 174 -12.18 -32.71 -6.29
N VAL A 175 -11.12 -32.00 -6.70
CA VAL A 175 -11.23 -30.89 -7.66
C VAL A 175 -10.11 -30.93 -8.69
N ASN A 176 -10.49 -30.92 -9.98
CA ASN A 176 -9.55 -30.82 -11.10
C ASN A 176 -9.24 -29.34 -11.42
N VAL A 177 -7.98 -29.08 -11.72
CA VAL A 177 -7.41 -27.76 -12.05
C VAL A 177 -7.06 -27.66 -13.55
N ASP A 178 -7.10 -28.76 -14.30
CA ASP A 178 -6.71 -28.82 -15.72
C ASP A 178 -7.55 -27.89 -16.60
N ASP A 179 -8.84 -27.75 -16.28
CA ASP A 179 -9.79 -26.89 -17.00
C ASP A 179 -9.39 -25.40 -16.94
N LEU A 180 -8.64 -24.98 -15.91
CA LEU A 180 -8.24 -23.59 -15.73
C LEU A 180 -7.34 -23.07 -16.86
N LYS A 181 -6.49 -23.95 -17.41
CA LYS A 181 -5.59 -23.58 -18.51
C LYS A 181 -6.41 -23.29 -19.76
N GLY A 182 -7.34 -24.18 -20.12
CA GLY A 182 -8.21 -23.99 -21.28
C GLY A 182 -9.10 -22.75 -21.16
N MET A 183 -9.60 -22.45 -19.95
CA MET A 183 -10.34 -21.21 -19.69
C MET A 183 -9.47 -19.96 -19.87
N LEU A 184 -8.22 -20.01 -19.39
CA LEU A 184 -7.31 -18.87 -19.51
C LEU A 184 -6.90 -18.65 -20.98
N ASP A 185 -6.62 -19.72 -21.71
CA ASP A 185 -6.25 -19.63 -23.13
C ASP A 185 -7.37 -18.97 -23.95
N LYS A 186 -8.65 -19.26 -23.66
CA LYS A 186 -9.79 -18.56 -24.31
C LYS A 186 -9.77 -17.05 -24.06
N VAL A 187 -9.57 -16.64 -22.80
CA VAL A 187 -9.45 -15.21 -22.42
C VAL A 187 -8.28 -14.53 -23.14
N MET A 188 -7.20 -15.25 -23.42
CA MET A 188 -5.98 -14.69 -24.05
C MET A 188 -6.04 -14.65 -25.58
N VAL A 189 -6.81 -15.54 -26.21
CA VAL A 189 -6.87 -15.69 -27.67
C VAL A 189 -8.02 -14.87 -28.28
N ASP A 190 -9.13 -14.71 -27.56
CA ASP A 190 -10.29 -14.00 -28.07
C ASP A 190 -10.01 -12.49 -28.24
N SER A 191 -10.42 -11.94 -29.38
CA SER A 191 -10.27 -10.51 -29.71
C SER A 191 -11.53 -9.68 -29.46
N ASP A 192 -12.67 -10.34 -29.24
CA ASP A 192 -13.96 -9.69 -28.96
C ASP A 192 -14.12 -9.43 -27.46
N ALA A 193 -14.37 -8.18 -27.08
CA ALA A 193 -14.42 -7.76 -25.69
C ALA A 193 -15.53 -8.43 -24.88
N VAL A 194 -16.71 -8.60 -25.45
CA VAL A 194 -17.85 -9.25 -24.79
C VAL A 194 -17.52 -10.72 -24.51
N SER A 195 -16.89 -11.40 -25.48
CA SER A 195 -16.45 -12.78 -25.35
C SER A 195 -15.41 -12.94 -24.24
N VAL A 196 -14.37 -12.08 -24.22
CA VAL A 196 -13.36 -12.09 -23.15
C VAL A 196 -14.01 -11.87 -21.78
N LEU A 197 -14.83 -10.84 -21.63
CA LEU A 197 -15.48 -10.53 -20.35
C LEU A 197 -16.42 -11.65 -19.88
N ARG A 198 -17.16 -12.27 -20.78
CA ARG A 198 -17.99 -13.44 -20.45
C ARG A 198 -17.14 -14.61 -19.94
N GLU A 199 -16.01 -14.91 -20.58
CA GLU A 199 -15.11 -15.96 -20.11
C GLU A 199 -14.46 -15.61 -18.76
N VAL A 200 -14.12 -14.35 -18.50
CA VAL A 200 -13.64 -13.89 -17.18
C VAL A 200 -14.71 -14.06 -16.10
N TYR A 201 -15.98 -13.75 -16.43
CA TYR A 201 -17.10 -14.00 -15.52
C TYR A 201 -17.27 -15.51 -15.23
N ASN A 202 -17.17 -16.38 -16.23
CA ASN A 202 -17.17 -17.83 -16.02
C ASN A 202 -15.99 -18.27 -15.13
N TYR A 203 -14.84 -17.63 -15.28
CA TYR A 203 -13.66 -17.85 -14.44
C TYR A 203 -13.94 -17.52 -12.97
N LEU A 204 -14.66 -16.42 -12.69
CA LEU A 204 -15.08 -16.04 -11.35
C LEU A 204 -16.03 -17.06 -10.72
N LEU A 205 -16.99 -17.58 -11.51
CA LEU A 205 -17.87 -18.65 -11.03
C LEU A 205 -17.07 -19.89 -10.63
N LYS A 206 -16.07 -20.26 -11.42
CA LYS A 206 -15.19 -21.39 -11.07
C LYS A 206 -14.32 -21.09 -9.85
N PHE A 207 -13.80 -19.86 -9.74
CA PHE A 207 -13.04 -19.40 -8.57
C PHE A 207 -13.86 -19.52 -7.27
N ARG A 208 -15.15 -19.16 -7.33
CA ARG A 208 -16.09 -19.33 -6.22
C ARG A 208 -16.17 -20.78 -5.76
N ASP A 209 -16.28 -21.74 -6.69
CA ASP A 209 -16.34 -23.17 -6.36
C ASP A 209 -15.04 -23.66 -5.70
N PHE A 210 -13.88 -23.15 -6.15
CA PHE A 210 -12.60 -23.46 -5.52
C PHE A 210 -12.49 -22.93 -4.09
N LEU A 211 -12.94 -21.70 -3.85
CA LEU A 211 -13.01 -21.12 -2.51
C LEU A 211 -13.96 -21.92 -1.61
N ALA A 212 -15.13 -22.31 -2.11
CA ALA A 212 -16.09 -23.13 -1.37
C ALA A 212 -15.49 -24.49 -0.98
N TRP A 213 -14.74 -25.11 -1.89
CA TRP A 213 -14.01 -26.35 -1.60
C TRP A 213 -12.94 -26.16 -0.52
N GLU A 214 -12.12 -25.10 -0.63
CA GLU A 214 -11.12 -24.79 0.40
C GLU A 214 -11.77 -24.60 1.78
N ALA A 215 -12.89 -23.86 1.82
CA ALA A 215 -13.64 -23.63 3.04
C ALA A 215 -14.19 -24.94 3.64
N ALA A 216 -14.80 -25.80 2.82
CA ALA A 216 -15.34 -27.08 3.24
C ALA A 216 -14.25 -28.02 3.81
N VAL A 217 -13.09 -28.09 3.16
CA VAL A 217 -11.96 -28.91 3.62
C VAL A 217 -11.35 -28.35 4.90
N ALA A 218 -11.13 -27.03 4.99
CA ALA A 218 -10.60 -26.41 6.21
C ALA A 218 -11.56 -26.62 7.41
N MET A 219 -12.86 -26.44 7.19
CA MET A 219 -13.90 -26.73 8.17
C MET A 219 -13.90 -28.20 8.60
N ALA A 220 -13.77 -29.15 7.65
CA ALA A 220 -13.68 -30.57 7.96
C ALA A 220 -12.47 -30.92 8.84
N VAL A 221 -11.28 -30.39 8.52
CA VAL A 221 -10.06 -30.61 9.30
C VAL A 221 -10.22 -30.07 10.73
N ILE A 222 -10.83 -28.90 10.89
CA ILE A 222 -11.08 -28.30 12.20
C ILE A 222 -12.14 -29.10 12.98
N GLU A 223 -13.21 -29.56 12.31
CA GLU A 223 -14.27 -30.34 12.94
C GLU A 223 -13.81 -31.74 13.35
N MET A 224 -12.87 -32.34 12.64
CA MET A 224 -12.29 -33.65 13.00
C MET A 224 -11.32 -33.58 14.18
N ASP A 225 -10.74 -32.42 14.46
CA ASP A 225 -9.76 -32.26 15.53
C ASP A 225 -10.42 -31.97 16.89
N SER A 226 -10.52 -33.01 17.71
CA SER A 226 -11.09 -32.94 19.07
C SER A 226 -10.32 -32.02 20.04
N SER A 227 -9.08 -31.65 19.71
CA SER A 227 -8.24 -30.77 20.53
C SER A 227 -8.59 -29.28 20.38
N ILE A 228 -9.41 -28.91 19.39
CA ILE A 228 -9.79 -27.52 19.09
C ILE A 228 -11.07 -27.12 19.85
N GLU A 229 -11.09 -25.92 20.40
CA GLU A 229 -12.32 -25.29 20.89
C GLU A 229 -13.17 -24.84 19.70
N LYS A 230 -14.34 -25.46 19.55
CA LYS A 230 -15.26 -25.18 18.46
C LYS A 230 -16.25 -24.09 18.87
N PRO A 231 -16.59 -23.14 17.98
CA PRO A 231 -17.65 -22.18 18.27
C PRO A 231 -18.98 -22.89 18.51
N GLN A 232 -19.70 -22.53 19.58
CA GLN A 232 -21.06 -23.01 19.84
C GLN A 232 -22.06 -22.16 19.05
N ALA A 233 -23.05 -22.80 18.42
CA ALA A 233 -24.15 -22.11 17.77
C ALA A 233 -24.99 -21.37 18.83
N GLY A 234 -25.03 -20.03 18.77
CA GLY A 234 -25.97 -19.21 19.55
C GLY A 234 -25.43 -18.45 20.77
N GLY A 235 -24.13 -18.43 21.05
CA GLY A 235 -23.57 -17.60 22.13
C GLY A 235 -23.17 -16.20 21.67
N LYS A 236 -23.86 -15.15 22.12
CA LYS A 236 -23.34 -13.77 22.02
C LYS A 236 -21.94 -13.74 22.66
N ASN A 237 -20.90 -13.47 21.88
CA ASN A 237 -19.61 -13.08 22.42
C ASN A 237 -19.78 -11.71 23.07
N GLU A 238 -20.17 -11.68 24.34
CA GLU A 238 -20.08 -10.47 25.14
C GLU A 238 -18.61 -10.03 25.17
N ALA A 239 -18.40 -8.76 24.80
CA ALA A 239 -17.15 -8.06 24.97
C ALA A 239 -16.82 -8.00 26.47
N GLY A 240 -16.11 -9.02 26.95
CA GLY A 240 -15.67 -9.14 28.34
C GLY A 240 -14.55 -8.17 28.63
N SER A 241 -14.89 -7.15 29.42
CA SER A 241 -14.01 -6.17 30.03
C SER A 241 -12.81 -6.82 30.74
N SER A 242 -11.68 -6.14 30.64
CA SER A 242 -10.52 -6.33 31.50
C SER A 242 -10.88 -5.95 32.93
N ALA A 243 -11.37 -6.92 33.71
CA ALA A 243 -11.45 -6.78 35.17
C ALA A 243 -10.20 -7.43 35.80
N GLU A 244 -9.43 -6.60 36.48
CA GLU A 244 -8.29 -6.95 37.32
C GLU A 244 -8.63 -8.11 38.27
N LYS A 245 -7.73 -9.09 38.38
CA LYS A 245 -7.78 -10.08 39.47
C LYS A 245 -6.85 -9.63 40.60
N ALA A 246 -7.48 -9.26 41.71
CA ALA A 246 -6.88 -9.20 43.02
C ALA A 246 -6.33 -10.58 43.44
N GLN A 247 -5.17 -10.54 44.09
CA GLN A 247 -4.42 -11.67 44.62
C GLN A 247 -5.01 -12.04 45.99
N ALA A 248 -5.53 -13.27 46.14
CA ALA A 248 -5.79 -13.86 47.45
C ALA A 248 -5.41 -15.34 47.40
N GLY A 249 -4.49 -15.72 48.28
CA GLY A 249 -3.97 -17.07 48.41
C GLY A 249 -5.00 -18.04 48.98
N GLY A 250 -4.94 -19.27 48.50
CA GLY A 250 -5.70 -20.41 49.01
C GLY A 250 -5.26 -21.68 48.29
N GLU A 251 -4.59 -22.58 49.01
CA GLU A 251 -4.23 -23.93 48.57
C GLU A 251 -5.45 -24.71 48.07
N LYS A 252 -5.36 -25.31 46.87
CA LYS A 252 -6.24 -26.39 46.44
C LYS A 252 -5.49 -27.48 45.67
N VAL A 253 -5.34 -28.60 46.35
CA VAL A 253 -5.57 -30.00 45.94
C VAL A 253 -5.47 -30.31 44.44
N LYS A 254 -4.52 -31.21 44.13
CA LYS A 254 -4.28 -31.89 42.85
C LYS A 254 -5.55 -32.60 42.36
N GLY A 255 -6.18 -32.07 41.33
CA GLY A 255 -7.22 -32.72 40.53
C GLY A 255 -6.82 -32.76 39.06
N ASP A 256 -7.18 -33.82 38.36
CA ASP A 256 -6.79 -34.17 36.98
C ASP A 256 -6.67 -33.00 36.00
N ARG A 257 -5.53 -32.93 35.31
CA ARG A 257 -5.30 -31.99 34.20
C ARG A 257 -6.23 -32.35 33.03
N LYS A 258 -7.42 -31.76 32.99
CA LYS A 258 -8.21 -31.59 31.76
C LYS A 258 -7.31 -30.88 30.74
N SER A 259 -6.93 -31.53 29.64
CA SER A 259 -6.08 -30.92 28.60
C SER A 259 -6.76 -29.64 28.08
N LYS A 260 -6.12 -28.47 28.25
CA LYS A 260 -6.62 -27.21 27.68
C LYS A 260 -6.72 -27.36 26.17
N LYS A 261 -7.94 -27.23 25.63
CA LYS A 261 -8.17 -27.22 24.19
C LYS A 261 -7.50 -26.00 23.55
N LYS A 262 -7.09 -26.14 22.29
CA LYS A 262 -6.43 -25.08 21.53
C LYS A 262 -7.48 -24.13 20.94
N THR A 263 -7.21 -22.84 20.99
CA THR A 263 -8.11 -21.78 20.53
C THR A 263 -7.76 -21.35 19.11
N LEU A 264 -8.79 -21.18 18.27
CA LEU A 264 -8.69 -20.53 16.97
C LEU A 264 -8.45 -19.01 17.13
N GLY A 265 -8.00 -18.36 16.06
CA GLY A 265 -7.97 -16.90 15.97
C GLY A 265 -9.37 -16.32 16.16
N LYS A 266 -9.47 -15.12 16.75
CA LYS A 266 -10.78 -14.50 16.99
C LYS A 266 -11.56 -14.28 15.69
N GLY A 267 -10.85 -13.84 14.64
CA GLY A 267 -11.47 -13.54 13.35
C GLY A 267 -11.86 -14.79 12.58
N THR A 268 -10.94 -15.73 12.46
CA THR A 268 -11.21 -17.04 11.84
C THR A 268 -12.28 -17.84 12.59
N SER A 269 -12.39 -17.72 13.91
CA SER A 269 -13.50 -18.32 14.68
C SER A 269 -14.86 -17.77 14.26
N ALA A 270 -14.95 -16.44 14.06
CA ALA A 270 -16.19 -15.79 13.62
C ALA A 270 -16.53 -16.17 12.18
N VAL A 271 -15.53 -16.22 11.29
CA VAL A 271 -15.70 -16.70 9.90
C VAL A 271 -16.17 -18.15 9.89
N LEU A 272 -15.52 -19.04 10.64
CA LEU A 272 -15.90 -20.45 10.74
C LEU A 272 -17.32 -20.62 11.26
N ALA A 273 -17.75 -19.83 12.24
CA ALA A 273 -19.11 -19.89 12.77
C ALA A 273 -20.15 -19.59 11.69
N LEU A 274 -19.94 -18.55 10.88
CA LEU A 274 -20.85 -18.17 9.78
C LEU A 274 -20.89 -19.22 8.67
N LEU A 275 -19.71 -19.74 8.27
CA LEU A 275 -19.62 -20.80 7.26
C LEU A 275 -20.34 -22.07 7.73
N ARG A 276 -20.10 -22.46 8.98
CA ARG A 276 -20.72 -23.65 9.59
C ARG A 276 -22.23 -23.48 9.74
N GLU A 277 -22.70 -22.33 10.20
CA GLU A 277 -24.13 -22.04 10.33
C GLU A 277 -24.84 -22.21 8.98
N HIS A 278 -24.25 -21.68 7.91
CA HIS A 278 -24.80 -21.83 6.56
C HIS A 278 -24.78 -23.28 6.08
N ALA A 279 -23.62 -23.94 6.14
CA ALA A 279 -23.42 -25.27 5.56
C ALA A 279 -24.15 -26.41 6.33
N THR A 280 -24.55 -26.17 7.58
CA THR A 280 -25.21 -27.18 8.42
C THR A 280 -26.64 -26.83 8.80
N ASP A 281 -27.13 -25.65 8.41
CA ASP A 281 -28.41 -25.10 8.88
C ASP A 281 -28.49 -25.11 10.43
N GLY A 282 -27.36 -24.80 11.08
CA GLY A 282 -27.19 -24.81 12.53
C GLY A 282 -27.18 -26.19 13.22
N LYS A 283 -27.20 -27.29 12.47
CA LYS A 283 -27.26 -28.66 13.02
C LYS A 283 -25.90 -29.12 13.56
N ALA A 284 -25.94 -30.00 14.55
CA ALA A 284 -24.73 -30.63 15.08
C ALA A 284 -24.10 -31.59 14.04
N VAL A 285 -22.80 -31.45 13.81
CA VAL A 285 -22.04 -32.33 12.92
C VAL A 285 -21.68 -33.60 13.69
N ALA A 286 -22.33 -34.71 13.39
CA ALA A 286 -22.12 -35.98 14.09
C ALA A 286 -20.87 -36.73 13.60
N CYS A 287 -20.70 -36.84 12.28
CA CYS A 287 -19.55 -37.49 11.65
C CYS A 287 -19.24 -36.80 10.33
N VAL A 288 -17.97 -36.51 10.06
CA VAL A 288 -17.51 -35.89 8.82
C VAL A 288 -17.05 -36.99 7.87
N ASN A 289 -17.65 -37.04 6.67
CA ASN A 289 -17.30 -37.98 5.60
C ASN A 289 -17.23 -37.25 4.24
N SER A 290 -16.82 -37.95 3.18
CA SER A 290 -16.61 -37.32 1.87
C SER A 290 -17.89 -36.73 1.26
N ALA A 291 -19.05 -37.34 1.51
CA ALA A 291 -20.34 -36.85 1.00
C ALA A 291 -20.72 -35.54 1.70
N LEU A 292 -20.59 -35.48 3.04
CA LEU A 292 -20.89 -34.27 3.80
C LEU A 292 -19.98 -33.10 3.40
N ILE A 293 -18.69 -33.36 3.14
CA ILE A 293 -17.76 -32.31 2.69
C ILE A 293 -18.14 -31.81 1.28
N ALA A 294 -18.60 -32.70 0.41
CA ALA A 294 -19.11 -32.30 -0.91
C ALA A 294 -20.38 -31.45 -0.78
N ASP A 295 -21.32 -31.83 0.09
CA ASP A 295 -22.54 -31.06 0.38
C ASP A 295 -22.18 -29.67 0.93
N TRP A 296 -21.23 -29.58 1.86
CA TRP A 296 -20.71 -28.31 2.35
C TRP A 296 -20.10 -27.47 1.23
N GLY A 297 -19.36 -28.08 0.29
CA GLY A 297 -18.83 -27.38 -0.87
C GLY A 297 -19.92 -26.76 -1.75
N ILE A 298 -21.04 -27.45 -1.94
CA ILE A 298 -22.19 -26.95 -2.69
C ILE A 298 -22.85 -25.78 -1.95
N GLU A 299 -23.18 -25.95 -0.68
CA GLU A 299 -23.82 -24.91 0.14
C GLU A 299 -22.94 -23.66 0.26
N LEU A 300 -21.63 -23.83 0.45
CA LEU A 300 -20.71 -22.69 0.52
C LEU A 300 -20.51 -22.01 -0.83
N SER A 301 -20.62 -22.73 -1.96
CA SER A 301 -20.62 -22.08 -3.28
C SER A 301 -21.87 -21.20 -3.47
N LEU A 302 -23.02 -21.63 -2.94
CA LEU A 302 -24.25 -20.80 -2.90
C LEU A 302 -24.10 -19.59 -1.97
N LEU A 303 -23.46 -19.75 -0.81
CA LEU A 303 -23.14 -18.63 0.08
C LEU A 303 -22.26 -17.58 -0.60
N PHE A 304 -21.30 -18.01 -1.42
CA PHE A 304 -20.36 -17.13 -2.10
C PHE A 304 -20.91 -16.56 -3.41
N ASP A 305 -22.18 -16.82 -3.75
CA ASP A 305 -22.86 -16.14 -4.85
C ASP A 305 -23.15 -14.67 -4.48
N PRO A 306 -22.77 -13.68 -5.30
CA PRO A 306 -23.10 -12.27 -5.04
C PRO A 306 -24.59 -11.97 -4.96
N LYS A 307 -25.46 -12.87 -5.44
CA LYS A 307 -26.91 -12.78 -5.26
C LYS A 307 -27.38 -13.24 -3.89
N CYS A 308 -26.51 -13.89 -3.11
CA CYS A 308 -26.83 -14.38 -1.77
C CYS A 308 -26.68 -13.25 -0.74
N PRO A 309 -27.77 -12.83 -0.06
CA PRO A 309 -27.70 -11.75 0.93
C PRO A 309 -26.79 -12.08 2.13
N LYS A 310 -26.54 -13.37 2.39
CA LYS A 310 -25.66 -13.81 3.47
C LYS A 310 -24.18 -13.57 3.16
N LEU A 311 -23.80 -13.37 1.89
CA LEU A 311 -22.43 -13.01 1.51
C LEU A 311 -22.05 -11.64 2.08
N ASP A 312 -22.93 -10.66 1.96
CA ASP A 312 -22.68 -9.30 2.47
C ASP A 312 -22.47 -9.32 3.99
N SER A 313 -23.26 -10.12 4.71
CA SER A 313 -23.08 -10.33 6.17
C SER A 313 -21.71 -10.91 6.50
N LEU A 314 -21.24 -11.90 5.73
CA LEU A 314 -19.91 -12.47 5.90
C LEU A 314 -18.80 -11.44 5.63
N VAL A 315 -18.91 -10.69 4.53
CA VAL A 315 -17.93 -9.67 4.12
C VAL A 315 -17.88 -8.53 5.13
N GLU A 316 -19.02 -8.01 5.58
CA GLU A 316 -19.08 -6.98 6.61
C GLU A 316 -18.53 -7.49 7.94
N LYS A 317 -18.75 -8.75 8.30
CA LYS A 317 -18.16 -9.31 9.51
C LYS A 317 -16.64 -9.40 9.42
N VAL A 318 -16.10 -9.86 8.28
CA VAL A 318 -14.65 -9.89 8.02
C VAL A 318 -14.08 -8.47 8.10
N LYS A 319 -14.76 -7.50 7.51
CA LYS A 319 -14.36 -6.09 7.54
C LYS A 319 -14.34 -5.54 8.97
N GLU A 320 -15.40 -5.74 9.74
CA GLU A 320 -15.49 -5.32 11.16
C GLU A 320 -14.30 -5.89 11.96
N ILE A 321 -13.96 -7.16 11.76
CA ILE A 321 -12.83 -7.81 12.46
C ILE A 321 -11.49 -7.16 12.07
N VAL A 322 -11.26 -6.96 10.77
CA VAL A 322 -10.01 -6.35 10.27
C VAL A 322 -9.89 -4.90 10.74
N GLU A 323 -10.97 -4.14 10.72
CA GLU A 323 -11.03 -2.73 11.14
C GLU A 323 -10.97 -2.57 12.67
N SER A 324 -11.49 -3.55 13.45
CA SER A 324 -11.44 -3.52 14.92
C SER A 324 -10.01 -3.48 15.50
N ASN A 325 -8.99 -3.74 14.68
CA ASN A 325 -7.58 -3.60 15.06
C ASN A 325 -6.97 -2.21 14.87
N GLU A 326 -7.69 -1.23 14.33
CA GLU A 326 -7.22 0.15 14.44
C GLU A 326 -7.00 0.55 15.91
N VAL A 327 -7.70 -0.10 16.84
CA VAL A 327 -7.57 0.08 18.30
C VAL A 327 -6.30 -0.58 18.87
N GLY A 328 -5.75 -1.61 18.23
CA GLY A 328 -4.59 -2.38 18.70
C GLY A 328 -3.24 -1.99 18.07
N ARG A 329 -3.25 -1.25 16.96
CA ARG A 329 -2.03 -0.63 16.42
C ARG A 329 -1.63 0.52 17.34
N LEU A 330 -0.42 0.46 17.91
CA LEU A 330 0.19 1.66 18.48
C LEU A 330 0.15 2.76 17.42
N PRO A 331 -0.47 3.92 17.70
CA PRO A 331 -0.48 5.03 16.77
C PRO A 331 0.95 5.34 16.33
N LYS A 332 1.22 5.24 15.04
CA LYS A 332 2.55 5.51 14.47
C LYS A 332 2.46 6.71 13.54
N ILE A 333 3.46 7.57 13.64
CA ILE A 333 3.64 8.67 12.70
C ILE A 333 4.20 8.17 11.37
N PRO A 334 3.96 8.89 10.25
CA PRO A 334 4.55 8.57 8.97
C PRO A 334 6.09 8.47 9.02
N LYS A 335 6.67 7.58 8.20
CA LYS A 335 8.13 7.40 8.16
C LYS A 335 8.81 8.74 7.81
N GLY A 336 9.82 9.11 8.59
CA GLY A 336 10.61 10.32 8.38
C GLY A 336 9.95 11.61 8.89
N THR A 337 8.86 11.52 9.66
CA THR A 337 8.27 12.66 10.38
C THR A 337 8.49 12.52 11.89
N ARG A 338 8.20 13.58 12.67
CA ARG A 338 8.30 13.59 14.13
C ARG A 338 7.32 14.56 14.77
N ASP A 339 6.84 14.21 15.96
CA ASP A 339 6.17 15.15 16.84
C ASP A 339 7.19 16.03 17.57
N PHE A 340 6.76 17.23 17.95
CA PHE A 340 7.55 18.15 18.76
C PHE A 340 6.87 18.30 20.13
N GLY A 341 7.50 17.74 21.16
CA GLY A 341 7.02 17.83 22.55
C GLY A 341 7.29 19.19 23.19
N ARG A 342 6.92 19.35 24.47
CA ARG A 342 7.02 20.64 25.20
C ARG A 342 8.41 21.27 25.12
N GLU A 343 9.46 20.52 25.44
CA GLU A 343 10.85 21.03 25.45
C GLU A 343 11.31 21.44 24.05
N GLN A 344 11.01 20.61 23.04
CA GLN A 344 11.38 20.88 21.65
C GLN A 344 10.62 22.08 21.09
N MET A 345 9.36 22.26 21.47
CA MET A 345 8.56 23.42 21.08
C MET A 345 9.08 24.70 21.73
N ALA A 346 9.47 24.69 23.00
CA ALA A 346 10.06 25.86 23.65
C ALA A 346 11.36 26.32 22.95
N ILE A 347 12.21 25.37 22.54
CA ILE A 347 13.43 25.66 21.76
C ILE A 347 13.05 26.22 20.39
N ARG A 348 12.08 25.60 19.70
CA ARG A 348 11.63 26.01 18.37
C ARG A 348 11.05 27.42 18.36
N GLU A 349 10.19 27.75 19.33
CA GLU A 349 9.59 29.06 19.47
C GLU A 349 10.64 30.14 19.71
N ARG A 350 11.64 29.86 20.57
CA ARG A 350 12.77 30.77 20.78
C ARG A 350 13.55 31.00 19.49
N ALA A 351 13.90 29.94 18.77
CA ALA A 351 14.63 30.04 17.51
C ALA A 351 13.83 30.82 16.46
N PHE A 352 12.54 30.51 16.27
CA PHE A 352 11.68 31.23 15.33
C PHE A 352 11.47 32.69 15.69
N SER A 353 11.41 33.03 16.97
CA SER A 353 11.33 34.42 17.43
C SER A 353 12.57 35.21 17.02
N ILE A 354 13.77 34.65 17.24
CA ILE A 354 15.05 35.26 16.84
C ILE A 354 15.09 35.45 15.32
N ILE A 355 14.83 34.37 14.57
CA ILE A 355 14.83 34.36 13.09
C ILE A 355 13.86 35.41 12.55
N THR A 356 12.63 35.42 13.04
CA THR A 356 11.59 36.37 12.62
C THR A 356 11.97 37.81 12.96
N SER A 357 12.58 38.04 14.13
CA SER A 357 13.05 39.38 14.52
C SER A 357 14.12 39.91 13.58
N VAL A 358 15.06 39.07 13.13
CA VAL A 358 16.09 39.47 12.16
C VAL A 358 15.43 39.76 10.81
N PHE A 359 14.59 38.86 10.29
CA PHE A 359 13.90 39.09 9.02
C PHE A 359 13.09 40.39 8.99
N LYS A 360 12.37 40.70 10.08
CA LYS A 360 11.63 41.96 10.21
C LYS A 360 12.53 43.19 10.28
N MET A 361 13.68 43.09 10.96
CA MET A 361 14.66 44.18 11.06
C MET A 361 15.18 44.61 9.69
N HIS A 362 15.31 43.65 8.77
CA HIS A 362 15.72 43.90 7.37
C HIS A 362 14.54 44.25 6.45
N GLY A 363 13.34 44.47 6.98
CA GLY A 363 12.16 44.87 6.21
C GLY A 363 11.44 43.71 5.50
N GLY A 364 11.71 42.46 5.88
CA GLY A 364 10.99 41.30 5.36
C GLY A 364 9.52 41.27 5.78
N VAL A 365 8.63 41.10 4.81
CA VAL A 365 7.19 40.89 5.05
C VAL A 365 6.88 39.39 5.10
N ALA A 366 6.01 38.97 6.01
CA ALA A 366 5.62 37.57 6.11
C ALA A 366 4.80 37.14 4.89
N LEU A 367 5.11 35.97 4.35
CA LEU A 367 4.30 35.28 3.35
C LEU A 367 3.98 33.88 3.85
N ASP A 368 2.75 33.42 3.60
CA ASP A 368 2.40 32.00 3.69
C ASP A 368 1.71 31.57 2.41
N THR A 369 1.95 30.33 2.00
CA THR A 369 1.39 29.73 0.79
C THR A 369 0.73 28.40 1.16
N PRO A 370 -0.18 27.87 0.32
CA PRO A 370 -0.71 26.53 0.52
C PRO A 370 0.39 25.47 0.67
N VAL A 371 0.08 24.40 1.40
CA VAL A 371 1.03 23.29 1.64
C VAL A 371 1.25 22.43 0.39
N PHE A 372 0.28 22.43 -0.52
CA PHE A 372 0.34 21.79 -1.82
C PHE A 372 0.16 22.82 -2.94
N GLU A 373 0.83 22.57 -4.06
CA GLU A 373 0.72 23.33 -5.30
C GLU A 373 0.18 22.41 -6.40
N LEU A 374 -0.28 23.00 -7.50
CA LEU A 374 -0.55 22.22 -8.72
C LEU A 374 0.73 21.47 -9.12
N ARG A 375 0.59 20.18 -9.47
CA ARG A 375 1.73 19.33 -9.81
C ARG A 375 2.61 19.95 -10.89
N GLU A 376 1.98 20.52 -11.93
CA GLU A 376 2.67 21.22 -13.02
C GLU A 376 3.52 22.42 -12.58
N THR A 377 3.18 23.07 -11.45
CA THR A 377 3.96 24.18 -10.90
C THR A 377 5.32 23.70 -10.39
N LEU A 378 5.37 22.48 -9.83
CA LEU A 378 6.57 21.90 -9.24
C LEU A 378 7.41 21.09 -10.23
N MET A 379 6.79 20.55 -11.28
CA MET A 379 7.47 19.67 -12.24
C MET A 379 8.55 20.41 -13.06
N GLY A 380 9.70 19.76 -13.23
CA GLY A 380 10.81 20.26 -14.04
C GLY A 380 11.64 21.38 -13.39
N LYS A 381 11.34 21.78 -12.16
CA LYS A 381 12.08 22.84 -11.44
C LYS A 381 13.29 22.30 -10.66
N TYR A 382 13.20 21.06 -10.17
CA TYR A 382 14.19 20.49 -9.25
C TYR A 382 15.17 19.52 -9.91
N GLY A 383 15.15 19.38 -11.25
CA GLY A 383 16.02 18.42 -11.94
C GLY A 383 15.77 16.98 -11.48
N GLU A 384 16.83 16.25 -11.10
CA GLU A 384 16.75 14.85 -10.64
C GLU A 384 15.92 14.68 -9.36
N ASP A 385 15.90 15.70 -8.50
CA ASP A 385 15.15 15.72 -7.23
C ASP A 385 13.64 15.76 -7.43
N SER A 386 13.16 16.02 -8.66
CA SER A 386 11.71 16.01 -8.96
C SER A 386 11.05 14.67 -8.64
N LYS A 387 11.82 13.57 -8.61
CA LYS A 387 11.34 12.22 -8.22
C LYS A 387 11.00 12.11 -6.73
N LEU A 388 11.48 13.06 -5.91
CA LEU A 388 11.32 13.07 -4.46
C LEU A 388 10.10 13.87 -4.00
N VAL A 389 9.29 14.38 -4.93
CA VAL A 389 8.06 15.13 -4.61
C VAL A 389 6.96 14.18 -4.13
N TYR A 390 6.18 14.62 -3.13
CA TYR A 390 4.98 13.91 -2.68
C TYR A 390 3.76 14.33 -3.50
N ASP A 391 3.18 13.40 -4.25
CA ASP A 391 1.94 13.62 -4.98
C ASP A 391 0.72 13.28 -4.11
N LEU A 392 -0.34 14.09 -4.21
CA LEU A 392 -1.64 13.76 -3.62
C LEU A 392 -2.35 12.71 -4.48
N ALA A 393 -3.23 11.93 -3.86
CA ALA A 393 -4.02 10.93 -4.58
C ALA A 393 -4.98 11.62 -5.56
N ASP A 394 -5.10 11.05 -6.77
CA ASP A 394 -6.09 11.48 -7.75
C ASP A 394 -7.51 11.13 -7.27
N GLN A 395 -8.29 12.17 -6.99
CA GLN A 395 -9.68 12.09 -6.53
C GLN A 395 -10.67 12.61 -7.59
N GLY A 396 -10.25 12.73 -8.86
CA GLY A 396 -11.07 13.24 -9.96
C GLY A 396 -11.08 14.78 -10.08
N GLY A 397 -10.19 15.46 -9.36
CA GLY A 397 -9.99 16.91 -9.41
C GLY A 397 -8.61 17.29 -9.95
N GLU A 398 -8.09 18.43 -9.50
CA GLU A 398 -6.75 18.91 -9.86
C GLU A 398 -5.64 18.01 -9.28
N LEU A 399 -4.60 17.77 -10.07
CA LEU A 399 -3.43 17.02 -9.62
C LEU A 399 -2.53 17.95 -8.81
N CYS A 400 -2.40 17.66 -7.52
CA CYS A 400 -1.63 18.47 -6.58
C CYS A 400 -0.45 17.68 -5.99
N SER A 401 0.57 18.41 -5.58
CA SER A 401 1.77 17.86 -4.95
C SER A 401 2.19 18.74 -3.77
N LEU A 402 2.72 18.15 -2.69
CA LEU A 402 3.25 18.91 -1.56
C LEU A 402 4.49 19.71 -2.00
N ARG A 403 4.62 20.92 -1.46
CA ARG A 403 5.77 21.80 -1.77
C ARG A 403 7.10 21.17 -1.33
N TYR A 404 8.07 21.15 -2.24
CA TYR A 404 9.43 20.61 -2.02
C TYR A 404 10.35 21.62 -1.33
N ASP A 405 10.13 22.90 -1.60
CA ASP A 405 10.77 24.07 -0.99
C ASP A 405 9.76 25.24 -0.85
N LEU A 406 10.26 26.43 -0.45
CA LEU A 406 9.47 27.65 -0.40
C LEU A 406 9.77 28.62 -1.57
N THR A 407 10.87 28.41 -2.30
CA THR A 407 11.29 29.28 -3.41
C THR A 407 10.38 29.15 -4.63
N VAL A 408 9.99 27.94 -5.05
CA VAL A 408 9.08 27.76 -6.20
C VAL A 408 7.67 28.30 -5.90
N PRO A 409 7.06 28.03 -4.72
CA PRO A 409 5.83 28.70 -4.30
C PRO A 409 5.95 30.23 -4.29
N PHE A 410 7.10 30.77 -3.90
CA PHE A 410 7.33 32.22 -3.95
C PHE A 410 7.39 32.76 -5.38
N ALA A 411 8.11 32.10 -6.29
CA ALA A 411 8.16 32.50 -7.69
C ALA A 411 6.76 32.50 -8.34
N ARG A 412 5.95 31.47 -8.06
CA ARG A 412 4.54 31.40 -8.48
C ARG A 412 3.72 32.54 -7.90
N TYR A 413 3.99 32.96 -6.65
CA TYR A 413 3.27 34.05 -5.98
C TYR A 413 3.56 35.39 -6.65
N VAL A 414 4.84 35.66 -6.89
CA VAL A 414 5.31 36.88 -7.56
C VAL A 414 4.71 36.99 -8.97
N ALA A 415 4.79 35.90 -9.75
CA ALA A 415 4.27 35.86 -11.11
C ALA A 415 2.74 36.01 -11.17
N MET A 416 2.00 35.27 -10.34
CA MET A 416 0.53 35.29 -10.33
C MET A 416 -0.04 36.65 -9.93
N ASN A 417 0.66 37.39 -9.07
CA ASN A 417 0.22 38.70 -8.57
C ASN A 417 0.88 39.89 -9.28
N ASN A 418 1.69 39.66 -10.32
CA ASN A 418 2.43 40.71 -11.04
C ASN A 418 3.26 41.63 -10.12
N ILE A 419 3.94 41.05 -9.13
CA ILE A 419 4.74 41.82 -8.15
C ILE A 419 6.09 42.15 -8.78
N SER A 420 6.44 43.44 -8.82
CA SER A 420 7.71 43.92 -9.41
C SER A 420 8.87 43.94 -8.41
N ALA A 421 8.59 44.14 -7.12
CA ALA A 421 9.60 44.11 -6.06
C ALA A 421 8.96 43.70 -4.72
N ILE A 422 9.62 42.79 -4.00
CA ILE A 422 9.20 42.36 -2.67
C ILE A 422 10.39 41.77 -1.91
N LYS A 423 10.46 42.11 -0.62
CA LYS A 423 11.31 41.44 0.35
C LYS A 423 10.42 40.66 1.31
N ARG A 424 10.57 39.35 1.35
CA ARG A 424 9.70 38.48 2.15
C ARG A 424 10.47 37.53 3.01
N TYR A 425 9.80 37.02 4.05
CA TYR A 425 10.22 35.80 4.73
C TYR A 425 9.08 34.81 4.83
N GLN A 426 9.42 33.53 4.86
CA GLN A 426 8.47 32.43 5.07
C GLN A 426 9.10 31.36 5.96
N ILE A 427 8.42 31.02 7.05
CA ILE A 427 8.83 29.94 7.97
C ILE A 427 7.77 28.85 7.90
N ALA A 428 8.09 27.76 7.20
CA ALA A 428 7.11 26.76 6.85
C ALA A 428 7.73 25.37 6.70
N LYS A 429 6.89 24.34 6.88
CA LYS A 429 7.28 22.95 6.59
C LYS A 429 7.32 22.69 5.09
N VAL A 430 8.27 21.86 4.68
CA VAL A 430 8.44 21.34 3.31
C VAL A 430 8.58 19.82 3.34
N TYR A 431 8.32 19.19 2.19
CA TYR A 431 8.12 17.74 2.11
C TYR A 431 8.99 17.12 1.01
N ARG A 432 9.87 16.19 1.40
CA ARG A 432 10.79 15.51 0.48
C ARG A 432 10.76 14.02 0.75
N ARG A 433 10.58 13.17 -0.27
CA ARG A 433 10.56 11.70 -0.15
C ARG A 433 11.97 11.10 0.02
N ASP A 434 12.81 11.78 0.78
CA ASP A 434 14.15 11.34 1.08
C ASP A 434 14.17 9.99 1.81
N ASN A 435 15.29 9.28 1.65
CA ASN A 435 15.61 8.13 2.50
C ASN A 435 16.04 8.64 3.88
N PRO A 436 15.26 8.39 4.94
CA PRO A 436 15.52 9.00 6.24
C PRO A 436 16.86 8.55 6.81
N SER A 437 17.65 9.51 7.28
CA SER A 437 18.90 9.29 8.03
C SER A 437 19.02 10.36 9.12
N LYS A 438 20.08 10.33 9.94
CA LYS A 438 20.26 11.33 11.00
C LYS A 438 20.32 12.74 10.38
N GLY A 439 19.35 13.60 10.71
CA GLY A 439 19.23 14.95 10.17
C GLY A 439 18.52 15.06 8.82
N ARG A 440 18.22 13.94 8.14
CA ARG A 440 17.48 13.91 6.88
C ARG A 440 16.07 13.36 7.10
N TYR A 441 15.12 14.28 7.20
CA TYR A 441 13.70 13.99 7.45
C TYR A 441 12.87 14.18 6.18
N ARG A 442 11.68 13.57 6.15
CA ARG A 442 10.73 13.73 5.05
C ARG A 442 9.84 14.96 5.21
N GLU A 443 9.69 15.44 6.44
CA GLU A 443 9.03 16.69 6.80
C GLU A 443 9.97 17.50 7.71
N PHE A 444 10.29 18.74 7.34
CA PHE A 444 11.11 19.64 8.13
C PHE A 444 10.83 21.11 7.79
N TYR A 445 11.27 22.04 8.64
CA TYR A 445 11.09 23.47 8.43
C TYR A 445 12.21 24.07 7.57
N GLN A 446 11.82 24.97 6.68
CA GLN A 446 12.69 25.96 6.07
C GLN A 446 12.31 27.36 6.59
N CYS A 447 13.30 28.23 6.69
CA CYS A 447 13.17 29.62 7.13
C CYS A 447 13.80 30.49 6.06
N ASP A 448 13.02 30.82 5.04
CA ASP A 448 13.52 31.48 3.84
C ASP A 448 13.33 32.99 3.96
N PHE A 449 14.31 33.74 3.46
CA PHE A 449 14.27 35.19 3.29
C PHE A 449 14.75 35.52 1.89
N ASP A 450 13.92 36.24 1.13
CA ASP A 450 14.13 36.43 -0.30
C ASP A 450 13.85 37.87 -0.68
N ILE A 451 14.70 38.39 -1.57
CA ILE A 451 14.55 39.72 -2.17
C ILE A 451 14.34 39.52 -3.67
N ALA A 452 13.16 39.91 -4.17
CA ALA A 452 12.84 39.92 -5.58
C ALA A 452 12.67 41.37 -6.06
N GLY A 453 13.14 41.66 -7.27
CA GLY A 453 13.06 42.97 -7.91
C GLY A 453 14.35 43.34 -8.63
N VAL A 454 14.38 44.54 -9.19
CA VAL A 454 15.55 45.12 -9.85
C VAL A 454 16.19 46.12 -8.90
N TYR A 455 17.44 45.88 -8.54
CA TYR A 455 18.25 46.68 -7.62
C TYR A 455 19.65 46.89 -8.20
N GLU A 456 20.47 47.68 -7.53
CA GLU A 456 21.88 47.79 -7.89
C GLU A 456 22.58 46.43 -7.73
N PRO A 457 23.51 46.08 -8.65
CA PRO A 457 24.21 44.80 -8.59
C PRO A 457 24.84 44.55 -7.22
N MET A 458 24.68 43.33 -6.70
CA MET A 458 25.23 42.82 -5.44
C MET A 458 24.64 43.40 -4.15
N GLU A 459 23.81 44.46 -4.20
CA GLU A 459 23.22 45.04 -2.99
C GLU A 459 22.29 44.03 -2.26
N PRO A 460 21.30 43.41 -2.91
CA PRO A 460 20.48 42.38 -2.27
C PRO A 460 21.27 41.14 -1.84
N ASP A 461 22.25 40.72 -2.66
CA ASP A 461 23.10 39.56 -2.39
C ASP A 461 23.91 39.76 -1.11
N PHE A 462 24.49 40.96 -0.92
CA PHE A 462 25.18 41.33 0.31
C PHE A 462 24.23 41.36 1.51
N GLU A 463 23.02 41.91 1.34
CA GLU A 463 22.03 41.95 2.40
C GLU A 463 21.63 40.54 2.86
N VAL A 464 21.46 39.57 1.95
CA VAL A 464 21.15 38.18 2.32
C VAL A 464 22.27 37.56 3.18
N VAL A 465 23.54 37.81 2.83
CA VAL A 465 24.68 37.36 3.66
C VAL A 465 24.69 38.06 5.02
N LYS A 466 24.33 39.34 5.06
CA LYS A 466 24.23 40.11 6.31
C LYS A 466 23.10 39.59 7.22
N VAL A 467 21.93 39.29 6.65
CA VAL A 467 20.81 38.64 7.35
C VAL A 467 21.25 37.29 7.92
N LEU A 468 21.94 36.46 7.13
CA LEU A 468 22.41 35.15 7.56
C LEU A 468 23.40 35.27 8.73
N THR A 469 24.41 36.14 8.62
CA THR A 469 25.41 36.35 9.69
C THR A 469 24.75 36.82 10.99
N GLU A 470 23.90 37.84 10.94
CA GLU A 470 23.18 38.32 12.13
C GLU A 470 22.26 37.28 12.75
N LEU A 471 21.64 36.44 11.92
CA LEU A 471 20.80 35.35 12.37
C LEU A 471 21.62 34.29 13.11
N LEU A 472 22.75 33.86 12.54
CA LEU A 472 23.61 32.84 13.16
C LEU A 472 24.27 33.36 14.44
N ASP A 473 24.72 34.63 14.45
CA ASP A 473 25.27 35.30 15.64
C ASP A 473 24.24 35.36 16.78
N LYS A 474 22.99 35.73 16.48
CA LYS A 474 21.93 35.81 17.51
C LYS A 474 21.42 34.44 17.97
N LEU A 475 21.51 33.41 17.14
CA LEU A 475 21.20 32.04 17.55
C LEU A 475 22.27 31.44 18.45
N ASP A 476 23.47 32.03 18.50
CA ASP A 476 24.59 31.61 19.35
C ASP A 476 24.93 30.12 19.20
N ILE A 477 25.14 29.70 17.94
CA ILE A 477 25.41 28.29 17.59
C ILE A 477 26.91 27.93 17.63
N GLY A 478 27.75 28.84 18.13
CA GLY A 478 29.20 28.73 18.11
C GLY A 478 29.82 29.23 16.80
N VAL A 479 31.07 28.81 16.54
CA VAL A 479 31.83 29.24 15.36
C VAL A 479 31.25 28.61 14.10
N TYR A 480 31.05 29.44 13.07
CA TYR A 480 30.57 29.02 11.77
C TYR A 480 31.42 29.61 10.63
N GLU A 481 31.31 29.02 9.45
CA GLU A 481 31.94 29.50 8.20
C GLU A 481 30.86 29.61 7.12
N ILE A 482 30.88 30.70 6.35
CA ILE A 482 29.98 30.88 5.20
C ILE A 482 30.80 30.70 3.92
N LYS A 483 30.56 29.59 3.21
CA LYS A 483 31.16 29.33 1.90
C LYS A 483 30.38 30.09 0.83
N LEU A 484 31.07 30.90 0.04
CA LEU A 484 30.48 31.65 -1.08
C LEU A 484 31.04 31.15 -2.41
N ASN A 485 30.18 31.07 -3.41
CA ASN A 485 30.56 30.78 -4.79
C ASN A 485 29.58 31.49 -5.74
N HIS A 486 29.96 31.66 -7.00
CA HIS A 486 29.12 32.22 -8.04
C HIS A 486 29.03 31.25 -9.23
N ARG A 487 27.81 30.96 -9.69
CA ARG A 487 27.59 29.95 -10.74
C ARG A 487 28.40 30.20 -12.01
N LYS A 488 28.46 31.45 -12.49
CA LYS A 488 29.29 31.83 -13.66
C LYS A 488 30.79 31.55 -13.49
N LEU A 489 31.33 31.58 -12.26
CA LEU A 489 32.74 31.24 -12.02
C LEU A 489 32.94 29.73 -12.19
N LEU A 490 32.04 28.93 -11.63
CA LEU A 490 32.05 27.48 -11.82
C LEU A 490 31.83 27.11 -13.29
N ASP A 491 30.89 27.78 -13.98
CA ASP A 491 30.62 27.59 -15.39
C ASP A 491 31.88 27.84 -16.25
N GLY A 492 32.50 29.02 -16.08
CA GLY A 492 33.72 29.37 -16.81
C GLY A 492 34.91 28.47 -16.47
N MET A 493 35.07 28.07 -15.20
CA MET A 493 36.14 27.14 -14.79
C MET A 493 36.01 25.80 -15.50
N LEU A 494 34.80 25.22 -15.51
CA LEU A 494 34.57 23.92 -16.15
C LEU A 494 34.71 24.00 -17.67
N GLU A 495 34.29 25.11 -18.28
CA GLU A 495 34.48 25.37 -19.72
C GLU A 495 35.97 25.42 -20.08
N ILE A 496 36.78 26.18 -19.33
CA ILE A 496 38.23 26.27 -19.53
C ILE A 496 38.91 24.91 -19.33
N CYS A 497 38.41 24.10 -18.40
CA CYS A 497 38.90 22.74 -18.16
C CYS A 497 38.45 21.72 -19.24
N GLY A 498 37.74 22.16 -20.27
CA GLY A 498 37.31 21.32 -21.40
C GLY A 498 36.15 20.39 -21.07
N VAL A 499 35.34 20.70 -20.06
CA VAL A 499 34.15 19.91 -19.74
C VAL A 499 33.07 20.16 -20.79
N PRO A 500 32.58 19.13 -21.50
CA PRO A 500 31.49 19.29 -22.47
C PRO A 500 30.21 19.78 -21.78
N ALA A 501 29.47 20.68 -22.44
CA ALA A 501 28.23 21.27 -21.91
C ALA A 501 27.19 20.21 -21.48
N GLU A 502 27.12 19.08 -22.19
CA GLU A 502 26.22 17.96 -21.88
C GLU A 502 26.53 17.29 -20.54
N LYS A 503 27.80 17.32 -20.10
CA LYS A 503 28.26 16.70 -18.85
C LYS A 503 28.31 17.68 -17.68
N PHE A 504 27.98 18.95 -17.92
CA PHE A 504 28.12 20.03 -16.96
C PHE A 504 27.45 19.74 -15.61
N ARG A 505 26.18 19.32 -15.64
CA ARG A 505 25.40 18.99 -14.43
C ARG A 505 26.00 17.82 -13.66
N THR A 506 26.42 16.78 -14.37
CA THR A 506 27.01 15.58 -13.76
C THR A 506 28.34 15.88 -13.07
N VAL A 507 29.18 16.71 -13.70
CA VAL A 507 30.45 17.18 -13.11
C VAL A 507 30.20 18.07 -11.89
N CYS A 508 29.25 19.01 -11.96
CA CYS A 508 28.87 19.81 -10.79
C CYS A 508 28.37 18.94 -9.62
N SER A 509 27.55 17.92 -9.91
CA SER A 509 27.06 16.97 -8.91
C SER A 509 28.20 16.17 -8.26
N SER A 510 29.27 15.86 -9.01
CA SER A 510 30.46 15.22 -8.46
C SER A 510 31.26 16.17 -7.56
N ILE A 511 31.43 17.43 -7.99
CA ILE A 511 32.15 18.47 -7.23
C ILE A 511 31.44 18.79 -5.91
N ASP A 512 30.11 18.82 -5.89
CA ASP A 512 29.28 19.04 -4.68
C ASP A 512 29.59 18.01 -3.56
N LYS A 513 30.12 16.84 -3.93
CA LYS A 513 30.49 15.79 -2.97
C LYS A 513 31.81 16.04 -2.26
N LEU A 514 32.61 17.05 -2.64
CA LEU A 514 33.89 17.37 -1.98
C LEU A 514 33.74 17.74 -0.50
N ASP A 515 32.55 18.15 -0.07
CA ASP A 515 32.26 18.40 1.35
C ASP A 515 32.08 17.12 2.18
N LYS A 516 31.95 15.96 1.51
CA LYS A 516 31.67 14.65 2.14
C LYS A 516 32.68 13.57 1.79
N LEU A 517 33.29 13.66 0.60
CA LEU A 517 34.23 12.71 0.04
C LEU A 517 35.60 13.33 -0.08
N THR A 518 36.64 12.48 -0.08
CA THR A 518 37.99 12.94 -0.36
C THR A 518 38.14 13.35 -1.83
N PHE A 519 39.11 14.22 -2.08
CA PHE A 519 39.43 14.64 -3.44
C PHE A 519 39.72 13.46 -4.38
N GLU A 520 40.44 12.43 -3.90
CA GLU A 520 40.76 11.23 -4.69
C GLU A 520 39.51 10.42 -5.09
N GLU A 521 38.50 10.35 -4.23
CA GLU A 521 37.24 9.67 -4.54
C GLU A 521 36.45 10.45 -5.60
N VAL A 522 36.34 11.77 -5.45
CA VAL A 522 35.68 12.63 -6.44
C VAL A 522 36.43 12.60 -7.77
N LYS A 523 37.77 12.60 -7.75
CA LYS A 523 38.60 12.47 -8.95
C LYS A 523 38.34 11.16 -9.70
N LYS A 524 38.27 10.03 -8.98
CA LYS A 524 37.91 8.73 -9.58
C LYS A 524 36.53 8.76 -10.22
N GLU A 525 35.56 9.39 -9.54
CA GLU A 525 34.20 9.57 -10.08
C GLU A 525 34.24 10.40 -11.39
N LEU A 526 34.92 11.54 -11.38
CA LEU A 526 35.06 12.42 -12.56
C LEU A 526 35.72 11.72 -13.76
N VAL A 527 36.78 10.94 -13.51
CA VAL A 527 37.46 10.14 -14.56
C VAL A 527 36.52 9.08 -15.13
N SER A 528 35.72 8.42 -14.29
CA SER A 528 34.75 7.41 -14.72
C SER A 528 33.63 7.99 -15.60
N ILE A 529 33.32 9.28 -15.45
CA ILE A 529 32.33 10.02 -16.25
C ILE A 529 32.87 10.36 -17.66
N GLN A 530 34.07 9.87 -18.04
CA GLN A 530 34.71 10.13 -19.34
C GLN A 530 34.83 11.64 -19.63
N THR A 531 35.39 12.41 -18.71
CA THR A 531 35.95 13.73 -19.03
C THR A 531 37.46 13.55 -19.25
N PRO A 532 37.95 13.46 -20.51
CA PRO A 532 39.33 13.04 -20.80
C PRO A 532 40.42 14.03 -20.35
N PHE A 533 40.06 15.17 -19.74
CA PHE A 533 41.01 16.27 -19.49
C PHE A 533 41.05 16.79 -18.04
N PHE A 534 40.19 16.31 -17.14
CA PHE A 534 40.20 16.77 -15.74
C PHE A 534 41.40 16.24 -14.94
N ALA A 535 42.22 15.36 -15.54
CA ALA A 535 43.40 14.78 -14.90
C ALA A 535 44.65 15.71 -14.93
N PHE A 536 44.59 16.89 -15.54
CA PHE A 536 45.80 17.74 -15.75
C PHE A 536 45.79 19.11 -15.05
N ILE A 537 44.67 19.56 -14.46
CA ILE A 537 44.56 20.92 -13.86
C ILE A 537 44.27 20.90 -12.34
N CYS A 538 43.95 19.74 -11.75
CA CYS A 538 43.98 19.54 -10.30
C CYS A 538 45.12 18.61 -9.92
#